data_AF-A0A6B8MCI5-F1
#
_entry.id   AF-A0A6B8MCI5-F1
#
_cell.length_a   1.000
_cell.length_b   1.000
_cell.length_c   1.000
_cell.angle_alpha   90.00
_cell.angle_beta   90.00
_cell.angle_gamma   90.00
#
_symmetry.space_group_name_H-M   'P 1'
#
loop_
_entity.id
_entity.type
_entity.pdbx_description
1 polymer ?
#
loop_
_entity_poly.entity_id
_entity_poly.type
_entity_poly.pdbx_seq_one_letter_code
_entity_poly.pdbx_strand_id
1 'polypeptide(L)'
;MVALALPHILSAEPAWGGAEKPLAERERQQLEQAALACQSRSYKELFWAMIRSAAVREKYAAPQIDYEERGEKIETRKSAIPKERYDKFPIQMFDFYWKSTVPARPGDKDEYVMMEFDQSQSNQISVDWTRVHYRGPYVGEENLGTAYDLDGKPYRPGRRVDGRLLLYPTKDCWGLVADIRYRRR
;
A
#
# COMPACT_ATOMS: atom_id res chain seq x y z
N MET A 1 -38.66 56.57 -16.55
CA MET A 1 -37.27 56.54 -17.07
C MET A 1 -36.35 56.08 -15.96
N VAL A 2 -35.51 55.09 -16.28
CA VAL A 2 -34.33 54.57 -15.55
C VAL A 2 -34.58 53.80 -14.24
N ALA A 3 -34.33 52.50 -14.30
CA ALA A 3 -33.64 51.77 -13.23
C ALA A 3 -32.75 50.71 -13.89
N LEU A 4 -31.47 51.06 -14.08
CA LEU A 4 -30.39 50.15 -14.43
C LEU A 4 -30.06 49.32 -13.17
N ALA A 5 -30.23 48.01 -13.22
CA ALA A 5 -29.71 47.10 -12.21
C ALA A 5 -28.40 46.48 -12.72
N LEU A 6 -27.35 46.69 -11.93
CA LEU A 6 -25.96 46.28 -12.15
C LEU A 6 -25.80 44.74 -12.16
N PRO A 7 -24.75 44.23 -12.82
CA PRO A 7 -24.57 42.80 -13.05
C PRO A 7 -24.16 42.04 -11.79
N HIS A 8 -24.66 40.80 -11.68
CA HIS A 8 -24.21 39.81 -10.71
C HIS A 8 -22.71 39.55 -10.90
N ILE A 9 -21.91 39.91 -9.89
CA ILE A 9 -20.54 39.44 -9.75
C ILE A 9 -20.62 37.96 -9.36
N LEU A 10 -20.52 37.07 -10.34
CA LEU A 10 -20.15 35.68 -10.10
C LEU A 10 -18.75 35.68 -9.48
N SER A 11 -18.68 35.39 -8.18
CA SER A 11 -17.43 35.01 -7.56
C SER A 11 -17.02 33.66 -8.14
N ALA A 12 -15.96 33.66 -8.94
CA ALA A 12 -15.28 32.44 -9.36
C ALA A 12 -14.58 31.86 -8.13
N GLU A 13 -15.06 30.71 -7.64
CA GLU A 13 -14.31 29.89 -6.69
C GLU A 13 -12.99 29.44 -7.37
N PRO A 14 -11.84 29.52 -6.68
CA PRO A 14 -10.59 29.09 -7.26
C PRO A 14 -10.64 27.59 -7.50
N ALA A 15 -10.52 27.19 -8.77
CA ALA A 15 -10.31 25.82 -9.17
C ALA A 15 -8.99 25.33 -8.55
N TRP A 16 -9.09 24.48 -7.53
CA TRP A 16 -8.00 23.61 -7.08
C TRP A 16 -7.77 22.54 -8.15
N GLY A 17 -7.29 22.98 -9.32
CA GLY A 17 -6.98 22.15 -10.47
C GLY A 17 -5.48 21.98 -10.61
N GLY A 18 -4.86 21.23 -9.71
CA GLY A 18 -3.57 20.64 -10.02
C GLY A 18 -3.78 19.65 -11.15
N ALA A 19 -3.31 19.96 -12.36
CA ALA A 19 -3.42 19.06 -13.50
C ALA A 19 -2.83 17.69 -13.11
N GLU A 20 -3.69 16.69 -13.00
CA GLU A 20 -3.27 15.34 -12.66
C GLU A 20 -2.33 14.86 -13.77
N LYS A 21 -1.07 14.54 -13.42
CA LYS A 21 -0.10 14.04 -14.41
C LYS A 21 -0.69 12.84 -15.14
N PRO A 22 -0.48 12.70 -16.46
CA PRO A 22 -0.91 11.52 -17.20
C PRO A 22 -0.40 10.24 -16.54
N LEU A 23 -1.23 9.19 -16.49
CA LEU A 23 -0.90 7.91 -15.84
C LEU A 23 0.47 7.37 -16.26
N ALA A 24 0.78 7.43 -17.56
CA ALA A 24 2.06 6.98 -18.10
C ALA A 24 3.26 7.77 -17.55
N GLU A 25 3.12 9.07 -17.31
CA GLU A 25 4.19 9.89 -16.73
C GLU A 25 4.39 9.57 -15.25
N ARG A 26 3.30 9.35 -14.51
CA ARG A 26 3.34 8.91 -13.10
C ARG A 26 4.05 7.56 -12.97
N GLU A 27 3.70 6.59 -13.82
CA GLU A 27 4.33 5.27 -13.86
C GLU A 27 5.83 5.37 -14.18
N ARG A 28 6.23 6.20 -15.15
CA ARG A 28 7.64 6.47 -15.46
C ARG A 28 8.39 7.01 -14.23
N GLN A 29 7.80 7.99 -13.54
CA GLN A 29 8.40 8.57 -12.32
C GLN A 29 8.58 7.51 -11.22
N GLN A 30 7.61 6.61 -11.02
CA GLN A 30 7.76 5.53 -10.03
C GLN A 30 8.86 4.53 -10.42
N LEU A 31 9.02 4.21 -11.71
CA LEU A 31 10.11 3.36 -12.20
C LEU A 31 11.50 3.99 -12.00
N GLU A 32 11.62 5.30 -12.19
CA GLU A 32 12.85 6.06 -11.91
C GLU A 32 13.18 6.04 -10.40
N GLN A 33 12.19 6.30 -9.54
CA GLN A 33 12.36 6.22 -8.09
C GLN A 33 12.77 4.81 -7.63
N ALA A 34 12.14 3.77 -8.18
CA ALA A 34 12.51 2.40 -7.90
C ALA A 34 13.96 2.08 -8.31
N ALA A 35 14.44 2.63 -9.44
CA ALA A 35 15.83 2.46 -9.86
C ALA A 35 16.82 3.16 -8.89
N LEU A 36 16.49 4.36 -8.41
CA LEU A 36 17.29 5.07 -7.39
C LEU A 36 17.31 4.31 -6.06
N ALA A 37 16.18 3.71 -5.67
CA ALA A 37 16.09 2.85 -4.51
C ALA A 37 17.03 1.63 -4.61
N CYS A 38 17.11 1.01 -5.79
CA CYS A 38 18.08 -0.07 -6.04
C CYS A 38 19.54 0.40 -5.92
N GLN A 39 19.88 1.54 -6.53
CA GLN A 39 21.25 2.10 -6.49
C GLN A 39 21.70 2.42 -5.06
N SER A 40 20.78 2.96 -4.25
CA SER A 40 21.01 3.26 -2.83
C SER A 40 20.83 2.05 -1.90
N ARG A 41 20.52 0.87 -2.44
CA ARG A 41 20.19 -0.37 -1.71
C ARG A 41 19.04 -0.22 -0.70
N SER A 42 18.14 0.74 -0.92
CA SER A 42 17.01 1.00 -0.04
C SER A 42 15.80 0.12 -0.42
N TYR A 43 15.61 -0.97 0.32
CA TYR A 43 14.43 -1.83 0.15
C TYR A 43 13.11 -1.10 0.48
N LYS A 44 13.14 -0.15 1.42
CA LYS A 44 11.94 0.60 1.83
C LYS A 44 11.44 1.48 0.69
N GLU A 45 12.32 2.26 0.08
CA GLU A 45 11.94 3.14 -1.04
C GLU A 45 11.47 2.33 -2.25
N LEU A 46 12.11 1.19 -2.52
CA LEU A 46 11.63 0.28 -3.56
C LEU A 46 10.22 -0.22 -3.26
N PHE A 47 9.96 -0.63 -2.02
CA PHE A 47 8.66 -1.12 -1.61
C PHE A 47 7.58 -0.03 -1.68
N TRP A 48 7.90 1.22 -1.35
CA TRP A 48 6.99 2.36 -1.54
C TRP A 48 6.65 2.59 -3.01
N ALA A 49 7.62 2.48 -3.91
CA ALA A 49 7.36 2.53 -5.35
C ALA A 49 6.48 1.36 -5.81
N MET A 50 6.67 0.15 -5.25
CA MET A 50 5.83 -1.03 -5.54
C MET A 50 4.38 -0.82 -5.13
N ILE A 51 4.09 -0.17 -3.99
CA ILE A 51 2.71 0.14 -3.59
C ILE A 51 2.04 1.06 -4.62
N ARG A 52 2.78 2.04 -5.14
CA ARG A 52 2.26 3.10 -6.01
C ARG A 52 2.15 2.73 -7.48
N SER A 53 2.87 1.72 -7.96
CA SER A 53 2.99 1.43 -9.39
C SER A 53 2.94 -0.06 -9.69
N ALA A 54 2.03 -0.44 -10.59
CA ALA A 54 1.97 -1.80 -11.12
C ALA A 54 3.19 -2.13 -11.97
N ALA A 55 3.71 -1.17 -12.75
CA ALA A 55 4.88 -1.38 -13.59
C ALA A 55 6.15 -1.63 -12.75
N VAL A 56 6.29 -0.98 -11.58
CA VAL A 56 7.37 -1.27 -10.63
C VAL A 56 7.24 -2.70 -10.10
N ARG A 57 6.03 -3.14 -9.72
CA ARG A 57 5.81 -4.53 -9.29
C ARG A 57 6.19 -5.52 -10.39
N GLU A 58 5.79 -5.28 -11.62
CA GLU A 58 6.13 -6.15 -12.76
C GLU A 58 7.64 -6.22 -13.02
N LYS A 59 8.34 -5.09 -12.91
CA LYS A 59 9.79 -4.99 -13.13
C LYS A 59 10.60 -5.64 -12.02
N TYR A 60 10.18 -5.49 -10.76
CA TYR A 60 10.92 -5.91 -9.58
C TYR A 60 10.28 -7.11 -8.85
N ALA A 61 9.35 -7.81 -9.47
CA ALA A 61 8.93 -9.14 -9.02
C ALA A 61 9.91 -10.21 -9.50
N ALA A 62 10.10 -11.24 -8.68
CA ALA A 62 10.76 -12.46 -9.13
C ALA A 62 9.91 -13.14 -10.24
N PRO A 63 10.51 -13.94 -11.14
CA PRO A 63 9.75 -14.60 -12.21
C PRO A 63 8.54 -15.39 -11.73
N GLN A 64 8.63 -15.94 -10.53
CA GLN A 64 7.51 -16.55 -9.81
C GLN A 64 7.44 -15.97 -8.39
N ILE A 65 6.21 -15.73 -7.94
CA ILE A 65 5.90 -15.30 -6.58
C ILE A 65 5.26 -16.46 -5.85
N ASP A 66 5.85 -16.86 -4.73
CA ASP A 66 5.29 -17.84 -3.82
C ASP A 66 4.09 -17.22 -3.10
N TYR A 67 2.89 -17.61 -3.52
CA TYR A 67 1.65 -17.15 -2.92
C TYR A 67 1.13 -18.19 -1.94
N GLU A 68 0.83 -17.75 -0.72
CA GLU A 68 0.27 -18.60 0.32
C GLU A 68 -0.95 -17.95 0.98
N GLU A 69 -2.01 -18.73 1.18
CA GLU A 69 -3.11 -18.38 2.06
C GLU A 69 -3.16 -19.35 3.23
N ARG A 70 -2.95 -18.84 4.44
CA ARG A 70 -2.92 -19.60 5.69
C ARG A 70 -4.17 -19.31 6.50
N GLY A 71 -4.96 -20.35 6.76
CA GLY A 71 -6.06 -20.33 7.72
C GLY A 71 -5.60 -20.63 9.15
N GLU A 72 -6.47 -20.41 10.14
CA GLU A 72 -6.14 -20.55 11.56
C GLU A 72 -5.84 -21.97 12.04
N LYS A 73 -6.37 -23.00 11.37
CA LYS A 73 -6.29 -24.38 11.85
C LYS A 73 -5.18 -25.15 11.15
N ILE A 74 -5.33 -25.50 9.87
CA ILE A 74 -4.33 -26.25 9.10
C ILE A 74 -4.38 -25.92 7.59
N GLU A 75 -5.47 -25.32 7.10
CA GLU A 75 -5.62 -25.03 5.67
C GLU A 75 -4.58 -24.00 5.21
N THR A 76 -3.56 -24.50 4.52
CA THR A 76 -2.60 -23.67 3.79
C THR A 76 -2.75 -23.97 2.32
N ARG A 77 -3.17 -22.99 1.54
CA ARG A 77 -3.17 -23.07 0.07
C ARG A 77 -1.89 -22.41 -0.42
N LYS A 78 -1.11 -23.14 -1.22
CA LYS A 78 0.11 -22.63 -1.84
C LYS A 78 0.00 -22.68 -3.34
N SER A 79 0.53 -21.67 -4.01
CA SER A 79 0.65 -21.63 -5.45
C SER A 79 1.83 -20.75 -5.85
N ALA A 80 2.56 -21.14 -6.89
CA ALA A 80 3.50 -20.24 -7.55
C ALA A 80 2.74 -19.44 -8.62
N ILE A 81 2.78 -18.12 -8.52
CA ILE A 81 2.13 -17.22 -9.48
C ILE A 81 3.22 -16.61 -10.37
N PRO A 82 3.20 -16.82 -11.70
CA PRO A 82 4.09 -16.11 -12.61
C PRO A 82 3.91 -14.60 -12.46
N LYS A 83 4.99 -13.81 -12.48
CA LYS A 83 4.91 -12.36 -12.22
C LYS A 83 3.93 -11.64 -13.15
N GLU A 84 3.79 -12.08 -14.40
CA GLU A 84 2.91 -11.50 -15.40
C GLU A 84 1.42 -11.69 -15.05
N ARG A 85 1.12 -12.62 -14.14
CA ARG A 85 -0.23 -12.93 -13.65
C ARG A 85 -0.45 -12.48 -12.21
N TYR A 86 0.53 -11.82 -11.58
CA TYR A 86 0.42 -11.39 -10.20
C TYR A 86 -0.23 -10.01 -10.10
N ASP A 87 -1.55 -10.02 -9.96
CA ASP A 87 -2.40 -8.82 -9.80
C ASP A 87 -2.89 -8.62 -8.35
N LYS A 88 -2.48 -9.49 -7.43
CA LYS A 88 -3.02 -9.59 -6.05
C LYS A 88 -2.27 -8.80 -4.99
N PHE A 89 -1.51 -7.78 -5.39
CA PHE A 89 -0.75 -6.98 -4.43
C PHE A 89 -1.70 -6.36 -3.38
N PRO A 90 -1.40 -6.47 -2.08
CA PRO A 90 -2.41 -6.25 -1.03
C PRO A 90 -2.64 -4.81 -0.64
N ILE A 91 -1.65 -3.97 -0.89
CA ILE A 91 -1.55 -2.66 -0.25
C ILE A 91 -1.57 -1.63 -1.35
N GLN A 92 -2.37 -0.60 -1.13
CA GLN A 92 -2.45 0.57 -1.98
C GLN A 92 -2.26 1.82 -1.14
N MET A 93 -1.75 2.86 -1.79
CA MET A 93 -1.71 4.21 -1.23
C MET A 93 -3.05 4.89 -1.51
N PHE A 94 -3.62 5.52 -0.48
CA PHE A 94 -4.74 6.42 -0.62
C PHE A 94 -4.35 7.73 0.09
N ASP A 95 -4.06 8.76 -0.70
CA ASP A 95 -3.48 10.01 -0.24
C ASP A 95 -2.16 9.78 0.54
N PHE A 96 -2.13 10.05 1.85
CA PHE A 96 -0.97 9.80 2.73
C PHE A 96 -1.06 8.50 3.53
N TYR A 97 -2.12 7.72 3.32
CA TYR A 97 -2.43 6.52 4.10
C TYR A 97 -2.28 5.24 3.29
N TRP A 98 -2.12 4.13 4.02
CA TRP A 98 -2.05 2.79 3.45
C TRP A 98 -3.35 2.06 3.70
N LYS A 99 -3.88 1.40 2.69
CA LYS A 99 -5.11 0.61 2.77
C LYS A 99 -4.91 -0.73 2.12
N SER A 100 -5.73 -1.69 2.53
CA SER A 100 -5.84 -2.95 1.81
C SER A 100 -6.50 -2.70 0.44
N THR A 101 -6.14 -3.48 -0.57
CA THR A 101 -6.84 -3.49 -1.85
C THR A 101 -8.20 -4.17 -1.74
N VAL A 102 -8.33 -5.09 -0.78
CA VAL A 102 -9.58 -5.75 -0.42
C VAL A 102 -9.79 -5.64 1.10
N PRO A 103 -10.80 -4.88 1.56
CA PRO A 103 -11.09 -4.76 2.98
C PRO A 103 -11.58 -6.10 3.55
N ALA A 104 -11.35 -6.32 4.85
CA ALA A 104 -11.82 -7.52 5.53
C ALA A 104 -13.35 -7.60 5.54
N ARG A 105 -14.03 -6.45 5.60
CA ARG A 105 -15.49 -6.33 5.48
C ARG A 105 -15.83 -5.54 4.22
N PRO A 106 -16.67 -6.08 3.30
CA PRO A 106 -17.10 -5.35 2.13
C PRO A 106 -17.71 -3.98 2.50
N GLY A 107 -17.23 -2.92 1.85
CA GLY A 107 -17.70 -1.55 2.09
C GLY A 107 -17.05 -0.83 3.27
N ASP A 108 -16.14 -1.47 4.01
CA ASP A 108 -15.38 -0.81 5.07
C ASP A 108 -14.38 0.21 4.48
N LYS A 109 -14.75 1.48 4.55
CA LYS A 109 -13.95 2.60 4.04
C LYS A 109 -12.94 3.10 5.07
N ASP A 110 -13.02 2.67 6.32
CA ASP A 110 -12.17 3.18 7.40
C ASP A 110 -11.11 2.14 7.82
N GLU A 111 -10.97 1.05 7.04
CA GLU A 111 -9.86 0.10 7.14
C GLU A 111 -8.57 0.66 6.55
N TYR A 112 -7.53 0.67 7.37
CA TYR A 112 -6.17 1.06 7.01
C TYR A 112 -5.19 -0.07 7.25
N VAL A 113 -3.95 0.13 6.85
CA VAL A 113 -2.87 -0.82 7.01
C VAL A 113 -1.71 -0.19 7.79
N MET A 114 -1.28 -0.86 8.85
CA MET A 114 0.01 -0.63 9.49
C MET A 114 1.03 -1.61 8.89
N MET A 115 2.24 -1.12 8.63
CA MET A 115 3.34 -1.93 8.08
C MET A 115 4.53 -1.95 9.02
N GLU A 116 5.18 -3.10 9.08
CA GLU A 116 6.40 -3.33 9.83
C GLU A 116 7.44 -3.93 8.90
N PHE A 117 8.64 -3.35 8.89
CA PHE A 117 9.76 -3.83 8.10
C PHE A 117 10.74 -4.55 9.01
N ASP A 118 10.97 -5.83 8.73
CA ASP A 118 11.95 -6.63 9.45
C ASP A 118 13.00 -7.16 8.46
N GLN A 119 14.26 -6.88 8.75
CA GLN A 119 15.40 -7.44 8.02
C GLN A 119 15.94 -8.61 8.84
N SER A 120 15.47 -9.79 8.50
CA SER A 120 15.89 -11.02 9.18
C SER A 120 17.34 -11.40 8.86
N GLN A 121 17.93 -12.30 9.66
CA GLN A 121 19.30 -12.80 9.45
C GLN A 121 19.48 -13.60 8.14
N SER A 122 18.39 -14.03 7.48
CA SER A 122 18.43 -14.79 6.22
C SER A 122 18.56 -13.90 4.98
N ASN A 123 18.99 -12.64 5.14
CA ASN A 123 19.06 -11.61 4.10
C ASN A 123 17.72 -11.28 3.42
N GLN A 124 16.60 -11.82 3.91
CA GLN A 124 15.27 -11.47 3.43
C GLN A 124 14.69 -10.29 4.21
N ILE A 125 14.00 -9.41 3.50
CA ILE A 125 13.16 -8.38 4.10
C ILE A 125 11.74 -8.91 4.16
N SER A 126 11.18 -8.89 5.37
CA SER A 126 9.76 -9.09 5.61
C SER A 126 9.08 -7.74 5.68
N VAL A 127 8.01 -7.57 4.92
CA VAL A 127 7.05 -6.47 5.10
C VAL A 127 5.76 -7.06 5.62
N ASP A 128 5.61 -7.00 6.93
CA ASP A 128 4.42 -7.44 7.63
C ASP A 128 3.38 -6.34 7.56
N TRP A 129 2.14 -6.72 7.32
CA TRP A 129 1.04 -5.76 7.24
C TRP A 129 -0.15 -6.23 8.06
N THR A 130 -0.76 -5.28 8.77
CA THR A 130 -1.87 -5.51 9.69
C THR A 130 -2.97 -4.51 9.39
N ARG A 131 -4.20 -5.00 9.26
CA ARG A 131 -5.39 -4.17 9.10
C ARG A 131 -5.77 -3.53 10.42
N VAL A 132 -6.07 -2.25 10.38
CA VAL A 132 -6.44 -1.47 11.57
C VAL A 132 -7.60 -0.52 11.29
N HIS A 133 -8.29 -0.16 12.37
CA HIS A 133 -9.16 0.99 12.45
C HIS A 133 -8.56 2.00 13.42
N TYR A 134 -8.62 3.28 13.08
CA TYR A 134 -8.22 4.32 14.01
C TYR A 134 -9.41 4.76 14.88
N ARG A 135 -9.15 5.07 16.15
CA ARG A 135 -10.13 5.60 17.09
C ARG A 135 -9.52 6.70 17.95
N GLY A 136 -10.34 7.66 18.34
CA GLY A 136 -9.93 8.80 19.17
C GLY A 136 -10.24 10.13 18.48
N PRO A 137 -9.88 11.26 19.12
CA PRO A 137 -10.14 12.56 18.52
C PRO A 137 -9.35 12.70 17.22
N TYR A 138 -10.07 12.98 16.13
CA TYR A 138 -9.47 13.41 14.88
C TYR A 138 -8.94 14.83 15.06
N VAL A 139 -7.63 15.00 15.03
CA VAL A 139 -6.99 16.32 15.14
C VAL A 139 -6.38 16.67 13.78
N GLY A 140 -7.25 16.97 12.81
CA GLY A 140 -6.86 17.31 11.43
C GLY A 140 -6.46 16.10 10.57
N GLU A 141 -6.11 16.39 9.31
CA GLU A 141 -5.79 15.40 8.26
C GLU A 141 -4.54 14.57 8.53
N GLU A 142 -3.73 14.91 9.53
CA GLU A 142 -2.46 14.23 9.84
C GLU A 142 -2.58 13.23 11.00
N ASN A 143 -3.70 13.21 11.73
CA ASN A 143 -3.86 12.36 12.91
C ASN A 143 -5.22 11.67 12.93
N LEU A 144 -5.23 10.42 12.44
CA LEU A 144 -6.40 9.54 12.49
C LEU A 144 -6.75 9.06 13.91
N GLY A 145 -5.86 9.28 14.89
CA GLY A 145 -6.00 8.80 16.26
C GLY A 145 -5.15 7.57 16.53
N THR A 146 -5.59 6.74 17.49
CA THR A 146 -4.87 5.52 17.87
C THR A 146 -5.32 4.34 17.01
N ALA A 147 -4.37 3.57 16.47
CA ALA A 147 -4.67 2.37 15.70
C ALA A 147 -5.10 1.20 16.60
N TYR A 148 -6.16 0.50 16.19
CA TYR A 148 -6.66 -0.73 16.80
C TYR A 148 -6.73 -1.82 15.73
N ASP A 149 -6.40 -3.05 16.09
CA ASP A 149 -6.64 -4.20 15.22
C ASP A 149 -8.15 -4.41 14.98
N LEU A 150 -8.50 -5.26 14.01
CA LEU A 150 -9.89 -5.56 13.67
C LEU A 150 -10.68 -6.24 14.80
N ASP A 151 -9.99 -6.73 15.84
CA ASP A 151 -10.59 -7.29 17.06
C ASP A 151 -10.81 -6.22 18.15
N GLY A 152 -10.49 -4.95 17.84
CA GLY A 152 -10.67 -3.80 18.72
C GLY A 152 -9.59 -3.64 19.80
N LYS A 153 -8.46 -4.33 19.70
CA LYS A 153 -7.33 -4.18 20.64
C LYS A 153 -6.33 -3.16 20.09
N PRO A 154 -5.65 -2.37 20.94
CA PRO A 154 -4.62 -1.45 20.46
C PRO A 154 -3.57 -2.18 19.61
N TYR A 155 -3.26 -1.60 18.45
CA TYR A 155 -2.20 -2.09 17.58
C TYR A 155 -0.87 -2.04 18.33
N ARG A 156 -0.08 -3.11 18.22
CA ARG A 156 1.29 -3.17 18.73
C ARG A 156 2.15 -3.91 17.71
N PRO A 157 3.30 -3.34 17.32
CA PRO A 157 4.28 -4.02 16.49
C PRO A 157 4.63 -5.42 17.01
N GLY A 158 4.90 -6.37 16.10
CA GLY A 158 5.29 -7.74 16.41
C GLY A 158 4.18 -8.64 16.95
N ARG A 159 2.91 -8.19 16.95
CA ARG A 159 1.75 -9.06 17.20
C ARG A 159 1.33 -9.79 15.91
N ARG A 160 0.18 -10.45 15.95
CA ARG A 160 -0.44 -11.14 14.81
C ARG A 160 -0.63 -10.15 13.64
N VAL A 161 -0.19 -10.56 12.45
CA VAL A 161 -0.29 -9.79 11.20
C VAL A 161 -1.32 -10.42 10.26
N ASP A 162 -1.82 -9.64 9.30
CA ASP A 162 -2.81 -10.08 8.30
C ASP A 162 -2.16 -10.58 7.01
N GLY A 163 -0.91 -10.21 6.79
CA GLY A 163 -0.07 -10.86 5.80
C GLY A 163 1.38 -10.37 5.84
N ARG A 164 2.14 -10.90 4.91
CA ARG A 164 3.57 -10.71 4.80
C ARG A 164 3.98 -10.73 3.34
N LEU A 165 4.72 -9.71 2.91
CA LEU A 165 5.41 -9.68 1.62
C LEU A 165 6.89 -9.90 1.88
N LEU A 166 7.52 -10.75 1.07
CA LEU A 166 8.94 -11.03 1.19
C LEU A 166 9.70 -10.43 0.01
N LEU A 167 10.76 -9.68 0.32
CA LEU A 167 11.72 -9.20 -0.66
C LEU A 167 13.04 -9.94 -0.48
N TYR A 168 13.58 -10.46 -1.57
CA TYR A 168 14.87 -11.13 -1.58
C TYR A 168 15.91 -10.27 -2.30
N PRO A 169 17.15 -10.16 -1.80
CA PRO A 169 18.19 -9.39 -2.46
C PRO A 169 18.63 -10.11 -3.72
N THR A 170 18.70 -9.39 -4.82
CA THR A 170 19.31 -9.83 -6.06
C THR A 170 20.72 -9.26 -6.17
N LYS A 171 21.42 -9.54 -7.27
CA LYS A 171 22.74 -8.99 -7.53
C LYS A 171 22.76 -7.45 -7.44
N ASP A 172 21.71 -6.82 -7.96
CA ASP A 172 21.69 -5.37 -8.21
C ASP A 172 20.52 -4.64 -7.51
N CYS A 173 19.61 -5.36 -6.85
CA CYS A 173 18.48 -4.76 -6.13
C CYS A 173 17.81 -5.75 -5.14
N TRP A 174 16.50 -5.62 -4.96
CA TRP A 174 15.60 -6.51 -4.22
C TRP A 174 14.45 -6.90 -5.15
N GLY A 175 13.88 -8.08 -4.94
CA GLY A 175 12.74 -8.55 -5.70
C GLY A 175 11.63 -9.11 -4.82
N LEU A 176 10.37 -8.83 -5.16
CA LEU A 176 9.21 -9.45 -4.50
C LEU A 176 9.18 -10.94 -4.84
N VAL A 177 9.34 -11.80 -3.84
CA VAL A 177 9.42 -13.26 -4.01
C VAL A 177 8.25 -14.00 -3.41
N ALA A 178 7.57 -13.45 -2.41
CA ALA A 178 6.44 -14.12 -1.78
C ALA A 178 5.38 -13.15 -1.28
N ASP A 179 4.16 -13.66 -1.25
CA ASP A 179 2.98 -13.02 -0.68
C ASP A 179 2.17 -14.01 0.15
N ILE A 180 2.20 -13.82 1.47
CA ILE A 180 1.57 -14.71 2.44
C ILE A 180 0.39 -13.96 3.08
N ARG A 181 -0.79 -14.58 3.02
CA ARG A 181 -2.05 -14.07 3.59
C ARG A 181 -2.44 -14.88 4.81
N TYR A 182 -2.76 -14.22 5.92
CA TYR A 182 -3.34 -14.85 7.08
C TYR A 182 -4.84 -14.56 7.11
N ARG A 183 -5.67 -15.56 6.83
CA ARG A 183 -7.12 -15.41 6.86
C ARG A 183 -7.61 -15.42 8.32
N ARG A 184 -8.34 -14.38 8.71
CA ARG A 184 -9.16 -14.36 9.94
C ARG A 184 -10.58 -14.82 9.61
N ARG A 185 -11.26 -15.39 10.60
CA ARG A 185 -12.69 -15.74 10.50
C ARG A 185 -13.57 -14.50 10.53
#